data_AF-A0A1I3CA70-F1
#
_entry.id   AF-A0A1I3CA70-F1
#
_cell.length_a   1.000
_cell.length_b   1.000
_cell.length_c   1.000
_cell.angle_alpha   90.00
_cell.angle_beta   90.00
_cell.angle_gamma   90.00
#
_symmetry.space_group_name_H-M   'P 1'
#
loop_
_entity.id
_entity.type
_entity.pdbx_description
1 polymer ?
#
loop_
_entity_poly.entity_id
_entity_poly.type
_entity_poly.pdbx_seq_one_letter_code
_entity_poly.pdbx_strand_id
1 'polypeptide(L)'
;MTDQEKLAEKVENASPVQLVVMMLGGLDGELDRGINAVETKEEETLKIAVDKARAILTELLATLWGDSEVAISSRQVYIYLNKLITDAGNRSIKEPLEEAKKVLEPILEGWQHLEKNPSLTEETSNQKGPSIVAGMTYGKGTLNESLMDGDDRLGKG
;
A
#
# COMPACT_ATOMS: atom_id res chain seq x y z
N MET A 1 6.92 -30.14 1.82
CA MET A 1 6.54 -28.72 1.85
C MET A 1 5.81 -28.40 0.57
N THR A 2 4.50 -28.20 0.63
CA THR A 2 3.66 -27.80 -0.50
C THR A 2 3.89 -26.32 -0.85
N ASP A 3 3.49 -25.89 -2.05
CA ASP A 3 3.64 -24.48 -2.43
C ASP A 3 2.75 -23.55 -1.58
N GLN A 4 1.62 -24.06 -1.06
CA GLN A 4 0.77 -23.34 -0.11
C GLN A 4 1.47 -23.11 1.23
N GLU A 5 2.19 -24.10 1.75
CA GLU A 5 2.96 -23.97 3.00
C GLU A 5 4.08 -22.93 2.86
N LYS A 6 4.77 -22.87 1.70
CA LYS A 6 5.79 -21.85 1.41
C LYS A 6 5.23 -20.45 1.35
N LEU A 7 4.03 -20.29 0.79
CA LEU A 7 3.37 -18.99 0.73
C LEU A 7 2.92 -18.54 2.12
N ALA A 8 2.35 -19.45 2.92
CA ALA A 8 1.93 -19.14 4.29
C ALA A 8 3.09 -18.64 5.15
N GLU A 9 4.25 -19.33 5.11
CA GLU A 9 5.46 -18.92 5.84
C GLU A 9 5.96 -17.53 5.40
N LYS A 10 5.91 -17.24 4.09
CA LYS A 10 6.28 -15.91 3.57
C LYS A 10 5.33 -14.82 4.05
N VAL A 11 4.03 -15.09 4.08
CA VAL A 11 3.02 -14.13 4.55
C VAL A 11 3.16 -13.89 6.05
N GLU A 12 3.43 -14.92 6.84
CA GLU A 12 3.60 -14.83 8.30
C GLU A 12 4.78 -13.92 8.69
N ASN A 13 5.87 -13.96 7.91
CA ASN A 13 7.09 -13.21 8.19
C ASN A 13 7.22 -11.90 7.39
N ALA A 14 6.20 -11.53 6.59
CA ALA A 14 6.25 -10.35 5.73
C ALA A 14 6.06 -9.04 6.52
N SER A 15 6.86 -8.02 6.18
CA SER A 15 6.60 -6.65 6.62
C SER A 15 5.33 -6.08 5.96
N PRO A 16 4.73 -4.99 6.49
CA PRO A 16 3.57 -4.36 5.85
C PRO A 16 3.79 -3.98 4.39
N VAL A 17 4.99 -3.48 4.05
CA VAL A 17 5.37 -3.15 2.66
C VAL A 17 5.39 -4.40 1.80
N GLN A 18 5.97 -5.49 2.31
CA GLN A 18 6.04 -6.78 1.60
C GLN A 18 4.66 -7.35 1.32
N LEU A 19 3.72 -7.25 2.27
CA LEU A 19 2.35 -7.69 2.08
C LEU A 19 1.66 -6.91 0.94
N VAL A 20 1.86 -5.59 0.86
CA VAL A 20 1.32 -4.78 -0.24
C VAL A 20 1.94 -5.17 -1.59
N VAL A 21 3.26 -5.37 -1.65
CA VAL A 21 3.94 -5.85 -2.87
C VAL A 21 3.39 -7.22 -3.30
N MET A 22 3.18 -8.15 -2.36
CA MET A 22 2.60 -9.47 -2.66
C MET A 22 1.18 -9.36 -3.21
N MET A 23 0.34 -8.48 -2.64
CA MET A 23 -1.01 -8.24 -3.14
C MET A 23 -1.01 -7.62 -4.55
N LEU A 24 -0.20 -6.57 -4.78
CA LEU A 24 -0.10 -5.92 -6.09
C LEU A 24 0.48 -6.87 -7.15
N GLY A 25 1.46 -7.70 -6.80
CA GLY A 25 1.97 -8.74 -7.68
C GLY A 25 0.96 -9.85 -7.97
N GLY A 26 0.15 -10.23 -6.98
CA GLY A 26 -0.98 -11.14 -7.17
C GLY A 26 -2.06 -10.57 -8.09
N LEU A 27 -2.34 -9.26 -7.96
CA LEU A 27 -3.23 -8.55 -8.88
C LEU A 27 -2.68 -8.60 -10.31
N ASP A 28 -1.41 -8.27 -10.51
CA ASP A 28 -0.77 -8.30 -11.83
C ASP A 28 -0.84 -9.71 -12.48
N GLY A 29 -0.58 -10.76 -11.68
CA GLY A 29 -0.69 -12.14 -12.15
C GLY A 29 -2.10 -12.55 -12.56
N GLU A 30 -3.14 -12.10 -11.85
CA GLU A 30 -4.53 -12.35 -12.27
C GLU A 30 -4.93 -11.51 -13.49
N LEU A 31 -4.34 -10.32 -13.70
CA LEU A 31 -4.51 -9.59 -14.97
C LEU A 31 -3.94 -10.36 -16.16
N ASP A 32 -2.72 -10.90 -16.03
CA ASP A 32 -2.12 -11.75 -17.08
C ASP A 32 -2.95 -13.01 -17.34
N ARG A 33 -3.44 -13.64 -16.28
CA ARG A 33 -4.32 -14.81 -16.40
C ARG A 33 -5.61 -14.47 -17.12
N GLY A 34 -6.21 -13.31 -16.83
CA GLY A 34 -7.41 -12.81 -17.52
C GLY A 34 -7.16 -12.51 -19.00
N ILE A 35 -6.03 -11.88 -19.34
CA ILE A 35 -5.64 -11.59 -20.73
C ILE A 35 -5.50 -12.91 -21.51
N ASN A 36 -4.74 -13.86 -20.98
CA ASN A 36 -4.55 -15.17 -21.60
C ASN A 36 -5.90 -15.90 -21.78
N ALA A 37 -6.79 -15.83 -20.79
CA ALA A 37 -8.11 -16.47 -20.86
C ALA A 37 -8.99 -15.88 -21.97
N VAL A 38 -8.93 -14.56 -22.23
CA VAL A 38 -9.62 -13.95 -23.37
C VAL A 38 -9.05 -14.48 -24.69
N GLU A 39 -7.72 -14.56 -24.80
CA GLU A 39 -7.03 -15.01 -26.02
C GLU A 39 -7.31 -16.50 -26.32
N THR A 40 -7.39 -17.35 -25.29
CA THR A 40 -7.70 -18.77 -25.43
C THR A 40 -9.19 -19.09 -25.40
N LYS A 41 -10.05 -18.07 -25.21
CA LYS A 41 -11.52 -18.18 -25.11
C LYS A 41 -11.99 -19.05 -23.93
N GLU A 42 -11.28 -18.98 -22.81
CA GLU A 42 -11.62 -19.65 -21.56
C GLU A 42 -12.44 -18.75 -20.63
N GLU A 43 -13.76 -18.69 -20.85
CA GLU A 43 -14.66 -17.79 -20.10
C GLU A 43 -14.67 -18.04 -18.58
N GLU A 44 -14.58 -19.31 -18.15
CA GLU A 44 -14.52 -19.66 -16.74
C GLU A 44 -13.22 -19.16 -16.09
N THR A 45 -12.08 -19.35 -16.77
CA THR A 45 -10.78 -18.85 -16.33
C THR A 45 -10.78 -17.33 -16.21
N LEU A 46 -11.36 -16.64 -17.20
CA LEU A 46 -11.51 -15.18 -17.18
C LEU A 46 -12.32 -14.73 -15.96
N LYS A 47 -13.47 -15.36 -15.71
CA LYS A 47 -14.32 -15.03 -14.57
C LYS A 47 -13.57 -15.17 -13.25
N ILE A 48 -12.89 -16.31 -13.04
CA ILE A 48 -12.12 -16.54 -11.81
C ILE A 48 -11.00 -15.50 -11.64
N ALA A 49 -10.30 -15.17 -12.73
CA ALA A 49 -9.23 -14.17 -12.69
C ALA A 49 -9.76 -12.78 -12.34
N VAL A 50 -10.86 -12.35 -12.98
CA VAL A 50 -11.55 -11.08 -12.71
C VAL A 50 -12.04 -11.01 -11.26
N ASP A 51 -12.68 -12.06 -10.75
CA ASP A 51 -13.22 -12.10 -9.40
C ASP A 51 -12.09 -11.99 -8.36
N LYS A 52 -10.98 -12.69 -8.56
CA LYS A 52 -9.80 -12.60 -7.68
C LYS A 52 -9.12 -11.24 -7.74
N ALA A 53 -8.91 -10.69 -8.93
CA ALA A 53 -8.32 -9.37 -9.09
C ALA A 53 -9.15 -8.29 -8.37
N ARG A 54 -10.47 -8.37 -8.48
CA ARG A 54 -11.40 -7.47 -7.77
C ARG A 54 -11.41 -7.68 -6.27
N ALA A 55 -11.26 -8.92 -5.78
CA ALA A 55 -11.13 -9.20 -4.36
C ALA A 55 -9.86 -8.55 -3.78
N ILE A 56 -8.72 -8.68 -4.46
CA ILE A 56 -7.46 -8.04 -4.04
C ILE A 56 -7.62 -6.51 -3.96
N LEU A 57 -8.24 -5.89 -4.97
CA LEU A 57 -8.49 -4.44 -4.96
C LEU A 57 -9.43 -4.02 -3.81
N THR A 58 -10.40 -4.86 -3.46
CA THR A 58 -11.32 -4.59 -2.35
C THR A 58 -10.56 -4.57 -1.03
N GLU A 59 -9.64 -5.50 -0.81
CA GLU A 59 -8.80 -5.52 0.40
C GLU A 59 -7.83 -4.33 0.45
N LEU A 60 -7.19 -3.99 -0.68
CA LEU A 60 -6.34 -2.80 -0.78
C LEU A 60 -7.10 -1.52 -0.44
N LEU A 61 -8.35 -1.39 -0.92
CA LEU A 61 -9.21 -0.25 -0.59
C LEU A 61 -9.66 -0.24 0.87
N ALA A 62 -10.03 -1.40 1.42
CA ALA A 62 -10.49 -1.52 2.80
C ALA A 62 -9.39 -1.21 3.82
N THR A 63 -8.14 -1.51 3.48
CA THR A 63 -6.97 -1.29 4.34
C THR A 63 -6.34 0.09 4.16
N LEU A 64 -6.71 0.84 3.12
CA LEU A 64 -6.18 2.18 2.87
C LEU A 64 -6.84 3.23 3.79
N TRP A 65 -6.13 3.58 4.86
CA TRP A 65 -6.57 4.57 5.85
C TRP A 65 -5.96 5.98 5.63
N GLY A 66 -6.63 7.00 6.17
CA GLY A 66 -6.17 8.40 6.16
C GLY A 66 -6.69 9.22 4.99
N ASP A 67 -6.39 10.51 5.00
CA ASP A 67 -6.86 11.56 4.07
C ASP A 67 -5.73 12.31 3.38
N SER A 68 -4.50 11.79 3.45
CA SER A 68 -3.37 12.34 2.71
C SER A 68 -3.61 12.31 1.20
N GLU A 69 -2.91 13.19 0.48
CA GLU A 69 -2.96 13.22 -0.99
C GLU A 69 -2.62 11.86 -1.62
N VAL A 70 -1.63 11.15 -1.04
CA VAL A 70 -1.24 9.80 -1.47
C VAL A 70 -2.36 8.78 -1.22
N ALA A 71 -3.05 8.84 -0.07
CA ALA A 71 -4.17 7.95 0.21
C ALA A 71 -5.37 8.23 -0.71
N ILE A 72 -5.67 9.50 -0.99
CA ILE A 72 -6.76 9.89 -1.90
C ILE A 72 -6.47 9.44 -3.33
N SER A 73 -5.27 9.75 -3.85
CA SER A 73 -4.87 9.37 -5.21
C SER A 73 -4.82 7.85 -5.38
N SER A 74 -4.29 7.12 -4.40
CA SER A 74 -4.26 5.66 -4.41
C SER A 74 -5.67 5.05 -4.46
N ARG A 75 -6.63 5.59 -3.70
CA ARG A 75 -8.06 5.20 -3.77
C ARG A 75 -8.63 5.39 -5.17
N GLN A 76 -8.38 6.54 -5.78
CA GLN A 76 -8.88 6.85 -7.13
C GLN A 76 -8.33 5.87 -8.16
N VAL A 77 -7.03 5.54 -8.07
CA VAL A 77 -6.40 4.59 -8.97
C VAL A 77 -6.95 3.17 -8.78
N TYR A 78 -7.13 2.71 -7.55
CA TYR A 78 -7.71 1.38 -7.29
C TYR A 78 -9.17 1.27 -7.76
N ILE A 79 -9.96 2.34 -7.63
CA ILE A 79 -11.32 2.40 -8.19
C ILE A 79 -11.27 2.34 -9.72
N TYR A 80 -10.32 3.03 -10.35
CA TYR A 80 -10.14 3.00 -11.80
C TYR A 80 -9.76 1.60 -12.31
N LEU A 81 -8.81 0.94 -11.65
CA LEU A 81 -8.44 -0.44 -11.94
C LEU A 81 -9.66 -1.38 -11.81
N ASN A 82 -10.45 -1.23 -10.75
CA ASN A 82 -11.65 -2.03 -10.54
C ASN A 82 -12.66 -1.87 -11.70
N LYS A 83 -12.84 -0.64 -12.19
CA LYS A 83 -13.68 -0.34 -13.35
C LYS A 83 -13.17 -1.06 -14.62
N LEU A 84 -11.88 -0.96 -14.93
CA LEU A 84 -11.28 -1.61 -16.09
C LEU A 84 -11.44 -3.14 -16.04
N ILE A 85 -11.11 -3.75 -14.91
CA ILE A 85 -11.20 -5.21 -14.70
C ILE A 85 -12.65 -5.68 -14.83
N THR A 86 -13.60 -4.91 -14.29
CA THR A 86 -15.03 -5.21 -14.42
C THR A 86 -15.51 -5.10 -15.87
N ASP A 87 -15.05 -4.08 -16.61
CA ASP A 87 -15.41 -3.91 -18.03
C ASP A 87 -14.90 -5.07 -18.88
N ALA A 88 -13.65 -5.49 -18.67
CA ALA A 88 -13.07 -6.67 -19.33
C ALA A 88 -13.88 -7.95 -19.06
N GLY A 89 -14.23 -8.21 -17.79
CA GLY A 89 -15.01 -9.38 -17.43
C GLY A 89 -16.43 -9.39 -18.02
N ASN A 90 -17.08 -8.22 -18.10
CA ASN A 90 -18.43 -8.09 -18.65
C ASN A 90 -18.47 -8.23 -20.18
N ARG A 91 -17.42 -7.74 -20.86
CA ARG A 91 -17.34 -7.70 -22.32
C ARG A 91 -16.56 -8.86 -22.92
N SER A 92 -15.86 -9.63 -22.08
CA SER A 92 -14.93 -10.70 -22.48
C SER A 92 -13.87 -10.22 -23.47
N ILE A 93 -13.28 -9.07 -23.21
CA ILE A 93 -12.21 -8.47 -24.03
C ILE A 93 -10.98 -8.14 -23.18
N LYS A 94 -9.80 -8.11 -23.81
CA LYS A 94 -8.52 -8.03 -23.10
C LYS A 94 -7.99 -6.61 -22.94
N GLU A 95 -8.41 -5.68 -23.80
CA GLU A 95 -7.90 -4.31 -23.85
C GLU A 95 -8.01 -3.58 -22.51
N PRO A 96 -9.11 -3.68 -21.73
CA PRO A 96 -9.18 -3.05 -20.42
C PRO A 96 -8.22 -3.70 -19.39
N LEU A 97 -7.92 -5.00 -19.51
CA LEU A 97 -6.91 -5.65 -18.65
C LEU A 97 -5.49 -5.22 -19.01
N GLU A 98 -5.19 -5.09 -20.30
CA GLU A 98 -3.91 -4.55 -20.79
C GLU A 98 -3.70 -3.10 -20.33
N GLU A 99 -4.76 -2.29 -20.32
CA GLU A 99 -4.72 -0.95 -19.74
C GLU A 99 -4.52 -0.98 -18.22
N ALA A 100 -5.23 -1.86 -17.51
CA ALA A 100 -5.08 -2.03 -16.07
C ALA A 100 -3.63 -2.40 -15.69
N LYS A 101 -2.96 -3.25 -16.49
CA LYS A 101 -1.53 -3.57 -16.28
C LYS A 101 -0.65 -2.33 -16.39
N LYS A 102 -0.84 -1.50 -17.43
CA LYS A 102 -0.06 -0.25 -17.62
C LYS A 102 -0.24 0.73 -16.46
N VAL A 103 -1.44 0.79 -15.88
CA VAL A 103 -1.72 1.63 -14.72
C VAL A 103 -1.10 1.05 -13.44
N LEU A 104 -1.13 -0.27 -13.29
CA LEU A 104 -0.61 -0.99 -12.11
C LEU A 104 0.92 -0.99 -12.04
N GLU A 105 1.60 -1.14 -13.19
CA GLU A 105 3.05 -1.28 -13.30
C GLU A 105 3.84 -0.23 -12.49
N PRO A 106 3.67 1.09 -12.67
CA PRO A 106 4.43 2.08 -11.91
C PRO A 106 4.12 2.06 -10.40
N ILE A 107 2.92 1.62 -10.01
CA ILE A 107 2.53 1.49 -8.60
C ILE A 107 3.28 0.33 -7.97
N LEU A 108 3.25 -0.83 -8.63
CA LEU A 108 3.96 -2.02 -8.18
C LEU A 108 5.46 -1.76 -8.09
N GLU A 109 6.05 -1.11 -9.10
CA GLU A 109 7.46 -0.72 -9.09
C GLU A 109 7.80 0.20 -7.91
N GLY A 110 6.95 1.19 -7.61
CA GLY A 110 7.12 2.07 -6.46
C GLY A 110 7.13 1.33 -5.13
N TRP A 111 6.20 0.39 -4.93
CA TRP A 111 6.16 -0.44 -3.72
C TRP A 111 7.33 -1.41 -3.62
N GLN A 112 7.75 -2.02 -4.74
CA GLN A 112 8.96 -2.84 -4.79
C GLN A 112 10.23 -2.03 -4.49
N HIS A 113 10.25 -0.75 -4.87
CA HIS A 113 11.35 0.15 -4.52
C HIS A 113 11.39 0.42 -3.00
N LEU A 114 10.23 0.64 -2.38
CA LEU A 114 10.14 0.80 -0.91
C LEU A 114 10.55 -0.48 -0.17
N GLU A 115 10.15 -1.65 -0.68
CA GLU A 115 10.55 -2.95 -0.10
C GLU A 115 12.08 -3.11 -0.06
N LYS A 116 12.76 -2.69 -1.13
CA LYS A 116 14.22 -2.76 -1.25
C LYS A 116 14.95 -1.69 -0.44
N ASN A 117 14.26 -0.62 -0.03
CA ASN A 117 14.83 0.55 0.64
C ASN A 117 14.05 0.88 1.92
N PRO A 118 14.10 0.01 2.95
CA PRO A 118 13.30 0.18 4.18
C PRO A 118 13.56 1.51 4.90
N SER A 119 14.76 2.10 4.77
CA SER A 119 15.08 3.42 5.34
C SER A 119 14.15 4.54 4.86
N LEU A 120 13.58 4.44 3.64
CA LEU A 120 12.62 5.44 3.13
C LEU A 120 11.29 5.43 3.89
N THR A 121 10.99 4.35 4.60
CA THR A 121 9.76 4.20 5.39
C THR A 121 9.93 4.62 6.85
N GLU A 122 11.17 4.76 7.33
CA GLU A 122 11.46 5.11 8.73
C GLU A 122 11.43 6.62 8.99
N GLU A 123 11.75 7.45 7.99
CA GLU A 123 11.90 8.90 8.17
C GLU A 123 10.58 9.66 8.43
N THR A 124 9.43 9.05 8.15
CA THR A 124 8.11 9.65 8.46
C THR A 124 7.65 9.44 9.90
N SER A 125 8.33 8.60 10.69
CA SER A 125 8.01 8.37 12.11
C SER A 125 8.69 9.35 13.08
N ASN A 126 9.72 10.08 12.63
CA ASN A 126 10.52 10.97 13.48
C ASN A 126 10.00 12.42 13.59
N GLN A 127 8.83 12.75 13.01
CA GLN A 127 8.19 14.07 13.18
C GLN A 127 7.37 14.20 14.48
N LYS A 128 7.34 13.18 15.33
CA LYS A 128 6.85 13.30 16.71
C LYS A 128 7.85 12.64 17.65
N GLY A 129 8.99 13.31 17.84
CA GLY A 129 9.93 12.98 18.90
C GLY A 129 9.18 12.82 20.23
N PRO A 130 9.64 11.95 21.15
CA PRO A 130 8.94 11.70 22.40
C PRO A 130 8.70 13.05 23.09
N SER A 131 7.43 13.41 23.23
CA SER A 131 7.02 14.50 24.12
C SER A 131 7.36 14.05 25.52
N ILE A 132 8.62 14.26 25.93
CA ILE A 132 9.01 14.18 27.33
C ILE A 132 8.32 15.37 27.98
N VAL A 133 7.10 15.14 28.47
CA VAL A 133 6.52 15.97 29.51
C VAL A 133 7.48 15.80 30.69
N ALA A 134 8.41 16.74 30.81
CA ALA A 134 9.27 16.92 31.97
C ALA A 134 8.39 17.40 33.14
N GLY A 135 7.45 16.53 33.54
CA GLY A 135 6.78 16.63 34.82
C GLY A 135 7.83 16.34 35.87
N MET A 136 8.31 17.42 36.51
CA MET A 136 9.21 17.46 37.66
C MET A 136 9.23 16.16 38.49
N THR A 137 10.20 15.27 38.20
CA THR A 137 10.60 14.22 39.13
C THR A 137 11.94 14.61 39.71
N TYR A 138 11.90 15.17 40.93
CA TYR A 138 13.07 15.52 41.71
C TYR A 138 13.86 14.26 42.05
N GLY A 139 15.07 14.13 41.50
CA GLY A 139 16.06 13.11 41.86
C GLY A 139 17.40 13.79 42.07
N LYS A 140 17.94 13.69 43.30
CA LYS A 140 19.22 14.28 43.74
C LYS A 140 20.35 14.04 42.73
N GLY A 141 21.04 15.11 42.29
CA GLY A 141 22.49 14.99 42.07
C GLY A 141 23.15 15.86 41.00
N THR A 142 22.45 16.35 39.97
CA THR A 142 23.12 17.11 38.90
C THR A 142 22.16 18.09 38.24
N LEU A 143 22.44 19.38 38.45
CA LEU A 143 21.85 20.48 37.67
C LEU A 143 22.40 20.41 36.25
N ASN A 144 21.55 20.13 35.27
CA ASN A 144 21.83 20.47 33.87
C ASN A 144 20.86 21.58 33.50
N GLU A 145 21.37 22.81 33.50
CA GLU A 145 20.72 23.94 32.86
C GLU A 145 20.92 23.80 31.34
N SER A 146 19.84 23.89 30.58
CA SER A 146 19.94 24.16 29.14
C SER A 146 18.91 25.22 28.83
N LEU A 147 19.42 26.35 28.34
CA LEU A 147 18.76 27.64 28.23
C LEU A 147 17.59 27.58 27.24
N MET A 148 16.43 28.11 27.65
CA MET A 148 15.39 28.57 26.73
C MET A 148 15.92 29.80 26.00
N ASP A 149 15.90 29.78 24.66
CA ASP A 149 15.88 31.00 23.87
C ASP A 149 14.41 31.38 23.64
N GLY A 150 14.06 32.59 24.08
CA GLY A 150 12.69 33.09 24.10
C GLY A 150 12.36 33.76 22.79
N ASP A 151 11.43 33.19 22.03
CA ASP A 151 10.65 34.01 21.10
C ASP A 151 9.49 34.63 21.87
N ASP A 152 9.55 35.95 21.95
CA ASP A 152 8.70 36.82 22.75
C ASP A 152 7.24 36.67 22.32
N ARG A 153 6.39 36.37 23.30
CA ARG A 153 4.95 36.52 23.15
C ARG A 153 4.67 38.02 22.99
N LEU A 154 3.62 38.40 22.26
CA LEU A 154 2.55 39.29 22.76
C LEU A 154 1.52 39.57 21.65
N GLY A 155 0.47 38.74 21.61
CA GLY A 155 -0.84 39.15 21.12
C GLY A 155 -1.77 39.36 22.31
N LYS A 156 -2.15 40.61 22.59
CA LYS A 156 -3.45 41.07 23.11
C LYS A 156 -3.45 42.59 23.30
N GLY A 157 -4.40 43.24 22.64
CA GLY A 157 -4.70 44.67 22.68
C GLY A 157 -5.63 45.01 21.53
#